data_AF-A0A0C3CRK0-F1
#
_entry.id   AF-A0A0C3CRK0-F1
#
_cell.length_a   1.000
_cell.length_b   1.000
_cell.length_c   1.000
_cell.angle_alpha   90.00
_cell.angle_beta   90.00
_cell.angle_gamma   90.00
#
_symmetry.space_group_name_H-M   'P 1'
#
loop_
_entity.id
_entity.type
_entity.pdbx_description
1 polymer ?
#
loop_
_entity_poly.entity_id
_entity_poly.type
_entity_poly.pdbx_seq_one_letter_code
_entity_poly.pdbx_strand_id
1 'polypeptide(L)'
;MQMIWDAIFTDVPYMIIQSGPIYTLTAQCTSDSWHNTNSSMGIAVILAYCNSNPNLKDSDENCQEFTTHYQHLHFLYVKSDGNDPLKYRGVFHGPFVLQTFTASLAAFQGACKIEGLNDPDKLVVRLYGGLVLAAAAVEQGLEFVVSGIITIEMVQKAKGKVPMLPKQINHVTGKVSNQLTGFNKVTWGTHCKSYMKSAKKLSSTRFNKVVHLAMEFMEVNHCLVDEDDDVIEIKVNEDIHTNIIDISSSSKDEAECK
;
A
#
# COMPACT_ATOMS: atom_id res chain seq x y z
N MET A 1 8.06 20.96 -7.46
CA MET A 1 7.38 22.27 -7.51
C MET A 1 7.86 23.03 -8.73
N GLN A 2 8.82 23.98 -8.66
CA GLN A 2 9.22 24.80 -9.82
C GLN A 2 9.50 23.97 -11.09
N MET A 3 10.45 23.04 -11.05
CA MET A 3 10.78 22.11 -12.17
C MET A 3 9.60 21.26 -12.69
N ILE A 4 8.50 21.15 -11.93
CA ILE A 4 7.28 20.43 -12.37
C ILE A 4 6.34 21.41 -13.08
N TRP A 5 6.27 22.66 -12.62
CA TRP A 5 5.54 23.72 -13.29
C TRP A 5 6.16 24.02 -14.66
N ASP A 6 7.47 24.26 -14.71
CA ASP A 6 8.20 24.63 -15.93
C ASP A 6 8.10 23.55 -17.03
N ALA A 7 7.97 22.28 -16.63
CA ALA A 7 7.87 21.12 -17.52
C ALA A 7 6.42 20.76 -17.95
N ILE A 8 5.39 21.35 -17.33
CA ILE A 8 3.97 21.12 -17.65
C ILE A 8 3.33 22.36 -18.28
N PHE A 9 3.72 23.55 -17.84
CA PHE A 9 3.19 24.84 -18.24
C PHE A 9 4.28 25.70 -18.89
N THR A 10 4.90 25.18 -19.95
CA THR A 10 6.00 25.84 -20.71
C THR A 10 5.71 27.28 -21.08
N ASP A 11 4.44 27.58 -21.35
CA ASP A 11 3.97 28.85 -21.90
C ASP A 11 3.47 29.82 -20.79
N VAL A 12 3.49 29.39 -19.51
CA VAL A 12 2.98 30.18 -18.37
C VAL A 12 4.10 30.47 -17.38
N PRO A 13 4.90 31.54 -17.59
CA PRO A 13 6.03 31.87 -16.72
C PRO A 13 5.54 32.27 -15.32
N TYR A 14 5.76 31.41 -14.33
CA TYR A 14 5.37 31.62 -12.93
C TYR A 14 6.40 31.05 -11.96
N MET A 15 6.78 31.85 -10.95
CA MET A 15 7.70 31.43 -9.89
C MET A 15 6.94 30.96 -8.65
N ILE A 16 7.04 29.67 -8.33
CA ILE A 16 6.44 29.04 -7.16
C ILE A 16 7.23 29.41 -5.89
N ILE A 17 6.73 30.43 -5.19
CA ILE A 17 7.17 30.80 -3.84
C ILE A 17 6.65 29.75 -2.85
N GLN A 18 7.50 29.29 -1.91
CA GLN A 18 7.20 28.18 -0.98
C GLN A 18 6.05 28.46 0.01
N SER A 19 5.69 29.72 0.21
CA SER A 19 4.51 30.18 0.97
C SER A 19 3.37 30.70 0.08
N GLY A 20 3.52 30.62 -1.24
CA GLY A 20 2.55 31.15 -2.20
C GLY A 20 1.35 30.23 -2.44
N PRO A 21 0.23 30.78 -2.97
CA PRO A 21 -1.03 30.05 -3.12
C PRO A 21 -0.90 28.80 -4.01
N ILE A 22 -0.07 28.86 -5.06
CA ILE A 22 0.17 27.69 -5.92
C ILE A 22 0.99 26.61 -5.19
N TYR A 23 1.98 26.96 -4.36
CA TYR A 23 2.68 25.95 -3.56
C TYR A 23 1.73 25.26 -2.58
N THR A 24 0.91 26.03 -1.84
CA THR A 24 -0.04 25.47 -0.89
C THR A 24 -1.12 24.64 -1.57
N LEU A 25 -1.66 25.10 -2.71
CA LEU A 25 -2.68 24.38 -3.47
C LEU A 25 -2.11 23.09 -4.07
N THR A 26 -0.95 23.13 -4.73
CA THR A 26 -0.33 21.92 -5.30
C THR A 26 0.11 20.94 -4.20
N ALA A 27 0.59 21.42 -3.05
CA ALA A 27 0.90 20.57 -1.91
C ALA A 27 -0.37 19.91 -1.33
N GLN A 28 -1.46 20.66 -1.21
CA GLN A 28 -2.76 20.12 -0.81
C GLN A 28 -3.28 19.11 -1.84
N CYS A 29 -3.33 19.43 -3.14
CA CYS A 29 -3.78 18.49 -4.17
C CYS A 29 -2.89 17.24 -4.24
N THR A 30 -1.59 17.34 -3.97
CA THR A 30 -0.71 16.16 -3.87
C THR A 30 -1.09 15.30 -2.66
N SER A 31 -1.39 15.91 -1.51
CA SER A 31 -1.92 15.20 -0.33
C SER A 31 -3.28 14.55 -0.65
N ASP A 32 -4.26 15.37 -1.01
CA ASP A 32 -5.67 15.01 -1.14
C ASP A 32 -5.96 14.10 -2.35
N SER A 33 -5.07 14.04 -3.34
CA SER A 33 -5.12 13.07 -4.44
C SER A 33 -4.26 11.84 -4.11
N TRP A 34 -2.93 11.96 -4.03
CA TRP A 34 -2.04 10.79 -4.01
C TRP A 34 -2.21 9.92 -2.75
N HIS A 35 -2.34 10.53 -1.57
CA HIS A 35 -2.49 9.76 -0.32
C HIS A 35 -3.88 9.11 -0.23
N ASN A 36 -4.93 9.84 -0.60
CA ASN A 36 -6.27 9.29 -0.62
C ASN A 36 -6.42 8.20 -1.69
N THR A 37 -5.84 8.33 -2.89
CA THR A 37 -5.86 7.27 -3.91
C THR A 37 -5.20 5.98 -3.40
N ASN A 38 -4.01 6.05 -2.81
CA ASN A 38 -3.33 4.86 -2.29
C ASN A 38 -4.11 4.23 -1.10
N SER A 39 -4.57 5.04 -0.14
CA SER A 39 -5.48 4.60 0.95
C SER A 39 -6.72 3.89 0.40
N SER A 40 -7.39 4.52 -0.56
CA SER A 40 -8.61 4.02 -1.20
C SER A 40 -8.38 2.72 -1.97
N MET A 41 -7.17 2.50 -2.50
CA MET A 41 -6.78 1.27 -3.19
C MET A 41 -6.49 0.14 -2.21
N GLY A 42 -5.77 0.38 -1.11
CA GLY A 42 -5.56 -0.63 -0.06
C GLY A 42 -6.89 -1.12 0.52
N ILE A 43 -7.82 -0.19 0.77
CA ILE A 43 -9.21 -0.49 1.10
C ILE A 43 -9.88 -1.31 -0.02
N ALA A 44 -9.86 -0.85 -1.28
CA ALA A 44 -10.54 -1.54 -2.39
C ALA A 44 -10.04 -2.98 -2.60
N VAL A 45 -8.73 -3.23 -2.47
CA VAL A 45 -8.10 -4.54 -2.61
C VAL A 45 -8.61 -5.53 -1.57
N ILE A 46 -8.69 -5.13 -0.29
CA ILE A 46 -9.20 -5.98 0.80
C ILE A 46 -10.69 -6.26 0.62
N LEU A 47 -11.47 -5.26 0.24
CA LEU A 47 -12.92 -5.40 0.04
C LEU A 47 -13.26 -6.22 -1.21
N ALA A 48 -12.46 -6.11 -2.28
CA ALA A 48 -12.56 -7.01 -3.43
C ALA A 48 -12.31 -8.45 -3.00
N TYR A 49 -11.30 -8.70 -2.16
CA TYR A 49 -11.03 -10.03 -1.62
C TYR A 49 -12.21 -10.58 -0.80
N CYS A 50 -12.77 -9.82 0.16
CA CYS A 50 -13.95 -10.31 0.90
C CYS A 50 -15.16 -10.55 -0.02
N ASN A 51 -15.41 -9.71 -1.04
CA ASN A 51 -16.51 -9.91 -1.99
C ASN A 51 -16.33 -11.12 -2.93
N SER A 52 -15.09 -11.45 -3.30
CA SER A 52 -14.80 -12.59 -4.19
C SER A 52 -14.76 -13.94 -3.47
N ASN A 53 -14.56 -13.96 -2.14
CA ASN A 53 -14.52 -15.19 -1.36
C ASN A 53 -15.94 -15.60 -0.91
N PRO A 54 -16.49 -16.75 -1.34
CA PRO A 54 -17.87 -17.16 -1.02
C PRO A 54 -18.17 -17.23 0.49
N ASN A 55 -17.16 -17.53 1.31
CA ASN A 55 -17.30 -17.63 2.77
C ASN A 55 -17.30 -16.28 3.50
N LEU A 56 -16.85 -15.20 2.83
CA LEU A 56 -16.70 -13.86 3.42
C LEU A 56 -17.72 -12.85 2.86
N LYS A 57 -18.21 -13.08 1.63
CA LYS A 57 -19.00 -12.14 0.83
C LYS A 57 -20.29 -11.63 1.47
N ASP A 58 -20.93 -12.43 2.32
CA ASP A 58 -22.27 -12.18 2.85
C ASP A 58 -22.32 -12.11 4.40
N SER A 59 -21.16 -11.98 5.08
CA SER A 59 -21.08 -11.74 6.54
C SER A 59 -19.93 -10.80 6.90
N ASP A 60 -20.30 -9.69 7.54
CA ASP A 60 -19.35 -8.71 8.07
C ASP A 60 -18.48 -9.32 9.18
N GLU A 61 -19.05 -10.21 9.99
CA GLU A 61 -18.37 -10.96 11.05
C GLU A 61 -17.27 -11.86 10.47
N ASN A 62 -17.56 -12.60 9.39
CA ASN A 62 -16.56 -13.45 8.74
C ASN A 62 -15.42 -12.62 8.12
N CYS A 63 -15.74 -11.50 7.47
CA CYS A 63 -14.72 -10.60 6.92
C CYS A 63 -13.91 -9.90 8.04
N GLN A 64 -14.50 -9.61 9.20
CA GLN A 64 -13.81 -9.13 10.40
C GLN A 64 -12.89 -10.19 11.02
N GLU A 65 -13.34 -11.44 11.16
CA GLU A 65 -12.52 -12.56 11.66
C GLU A 65 -11.32 -12.81 10.73
N PHE A 66 -11.57 -12.87 9.42
CA PHE A 66 -10.53 -12.99 8.40
C PHE A 66 -9.51 -11.83 8.46
N THR A 67 -9.97 -10.57 8.49
CA THR A 67 -9.05 -9.41 8.54
C THR A 67 -8.35 -9.27 9.90
N THR A 68 -8.92 -9.85 10.97
CA THR A 68 -8.23 -9.97 12.27
C THR A 68 -7.01 -10.89 12.17
N HIS A 69 -7.04 -11.96 11.37
CA HIS A 69 -5.83 -12.77 11.12
C HIS A 69 -4.71 -11.94 10.45
N TYR A 70 -5.03 -10.97 9.60
CA TYR A 70 -4.04 -10.16 8.89
C TYR A 70 -3.48 -8.98 9.71
N GLN A 71 -3.83 -8.88 11.00
CA GLN A 71 -3.27 -7.89 11.93
C GLN A 71 -1.77 -8.10 12.20
N HIS A 72 -1.23 -7.34 13.17
CA HIS A 72 0.14 -7.43 13.68
C HIS A 72 1.29 -7.31 12.66
N LEU A 73 0.98 -7.00 11.39
CA LEU A 73 1.84 -6.86 10.20
C LEU A 73 1.96 -8.11 9.28
N HIS A 74 1.13 -9.15 9.45
CA HIS A 74 1.16 -10.35 8.58
C HIS A 74 1.02 -9.97 7.10
N PHE A 75 0.10 -9.06 6.79
CA PHE A 75 -0.21 -8.62 5.42
C PHE A 75 1.01 -8.10 4.63
N LEU A 76 2.15 -7.79 5.27
CA LEU A 76 3.39 -7.42 4.60
C LEU A 76 4.09 -8.60 3.91
N TYR A 77 3.89 -9.85 4.31
CA TYR A 77 4.78 -10.97 3.95
C TYR A 77 4.12 -11.99 3.00
N VAL A 78 4.95 -12.81 2.33
CA VAL A 78 4.47 -14.00 1.57
C VAL A 78 4.30 -15.23 2.45
N LYS A 79 5.02 -15.31 3.58
CA LYS A 79 4.86 -16.36 4.58
C LYS A 79 4.79 -15.74 5.96
N SER A 80 3.57 -15.70 6.53
CA SER A 80 3.27 -15.16 7.86
C SER A 80 1.87 -15.54 8.39
N ASP A 81 1.56 -16.83 8.60
CA ASP A 81 0.19 -17.33 8.88
C ASP A 81 -0.06 -18.37 10.08
N GLY A 82 0.27 -18.09 11.36
CA GLY A 82 0.19 -18.91 12.61
C GLY A 82 1.50 -19.59 13.15
N ASN A 83 2.41 -18.99 13.97
CA ASN A 83 3.81 -19.52 14.26
C ASN A 83 4.87 -18.62 15.01
N ASP A 84 6.13 -18.42 14.52
CA ASP A 84 7.13 -17.49 15.15
C ASP A 84 7.94 -16.55 14.19
N PRO A 85 8.25 -15.29 14.58
CA PRO A 85 8.66 -14.20 13.67
C PRO A 85 9.99 -14.39 12.97
N LEU A 86 10.89 -15.17 13.57
CA LEU A 86 12.21 -15.41 13.00
C LEU A 86 12.10 -16.32 11.76
N LYS A 87 10.90 -16.88 11.50
CA LYS A 87 10.55 -17.67 10.32
C LYS A 87 9.94 -16.85 9.18
N TYR A 88 9.51 -15.61 9.39
CA TYR A 88 8.90 -14.77 8.34
C TYR A 88 9.79 -14.54 7.12
N ARG A 89 9.23 -14.65 5.91
CA ARG A 89 9.97 -14.45 4.66
C ARG A 89 9.22 -13.57 3.65
N GLY A 90 9.99 -12.75 2.93
CA GLY A 90 9.48 -11.85 1.90
C GLY A 90 8.81 -10.59 2.46
N VAL A 91 9.52 -9.77 3.24
CA VAL A 91 9.00 -8.48 3.74
C VAL A 91 8.56 -7.59 2.57
N PHE A 92 7.33 -7.08 2.61
CA PHE A 92 6.64 -6.34 1.54
C PHE A 92 6.25 -7.16 0.29
N HIS A 93 6.27 -8.50 0.35
CA HIS A 93 5.77 -9.35 -0.75
C HIS A 93 4.29 -9.77 -0.56
N GLY A 94 3.62 -9.42 0.54
CA GLY A 94 2.24 -9.86 0.79
C GLY A 94 1.25 -9.39 -0.28
N PRO A 95 0.25 -10.22 -0.66
CA PRO A 95 -0.51 -10.04 -1.90
C PRO A 95 -1.26 -8.70 -1.95
N PHE A 96 -1.90 -8.30 -0.85
CA PHE A 96 -2.59 -7.01 -0.77
C PHE A 96 -1.63 -5.82 -0.92
N VAL A 97 -0.40 -5.92 -0.41
CA VAL A 97 0.63 -4.88 -0.54
C VAL A 97 1.16 -4.82 -1.95
N LEU A 98 1.41 -5.97 -2.59
CA LEU A 98 1.83 -6.01 -3.99
C LEU A 98 0.76 -5.41 -4.90
N GLN A 99 -0.52 -5.80 -4.77
CA GLN A 99 -1.61 -5.23 -5.57
C GLN A 99 -1.79 -3.72 -5.34
N THR A 100 -1.73 -3.26 -4.09
CA THR A 100 -1.82 -1.82 -3.79
C THR A 100 -0.59 -1.05 -4.31
N PHE A 101 0.60 -1.64 -4.25
CA PHE A 101 1.82 -1.07 -4.81
C PHE A 101 1.81 -1.07 -6.35
N THR A 102 1.20 -2.08 -6.97
CA THR A 102 0.98 -2.18 -8.42
C THR A 102 0.20 -0.97 -8.94
N ALA A 103 -0.87 -0.56 -8.27
CA ALA A 103 -1.60 0.67 -8.61
C ALA A 103 -0.73 1.94 -8.46
N SER A 104 0.13 1.98 -7.42
CA SER A 104 1.13 3.03 -7.22
C SER A 104 2.15 3.08 -8.37
N LEU A 105 2.59 1.92 -8.89
CA LEU A 105 3.48 1.81 -10.05
C LEU A 105 2.80 2.19 -11.36
N ALA A 106 1.57 1.75 -11.58
CA ALA A 106 0.74 2.12 -12.73
C ALA A 106 0.55 3.64 -12.83
N ALA A 107 0.33 4.32 -11.70
CA ALA A 107 0.23 5.78 -11.64
C ALA A 107 1.55 6.53 -11.93
N PHE A 108 2.69 5.82 -12.02
CA PHE A 108 3.95 6.37 -12.55
C PHE A 108 4.20 5.99 -14.03
N GLN A 109 3.53 4.98 -14.57
CA GLN A 109 3.61 4.67 -16.01
C GLN A 109 2.84 5.74 -16.80
N GLY A 110 3.44 6.23 -17.90
CA GLY A 110 2.91 7.37 -18.66
C GLY A 110 3.13 8.76 -18.02
N ALA A 111 3.66 8.86 -16.81
CA ALA A 111 3.99 10.15 -16.20
C ALA A 111 5.09 10.89 -16.99
N CYS A 112 4.92 12.20 -17.21
CA CYS A 112 5.85 13.01 -18.01
C CYS A 112 7.29 12.94 -17.46
N LYS A 113 8.27 12.80 -18.35
CA LYS A 113 9.69 12.66 -17.96
C LYS A 113 10.33 14.02 -17.69
N ILE A 114 10.31 14.43 -16.42
CA ILE A 114 10.94 15.67 -15.96
C ILE A 114 12.43 15.44 -15.66
N GLU A 115 13.30 16.11 -16.41
CA GLU A 115 14.76 16.08 -16.21
C GLU A 115 15.16 16.60 -14.82
N GLY A 116 16.21 16.03 -14.23
CA GLY A 116 16.63 16.35 -12.85
C GLY A 116 15.63 15.96 -11.75
N LEU A 117 14.45 15.44 -12.10
CA LEU A 117 13.51 14.82 -11.16
C LEU A 117 13.56 13.29 -11.26
N ASN A 118 13.80 12.77 -12.47
CA ASN A 118 13.84 11.34 -12.80
C ASN A 118 15.24 10.70 -12.72
N ASP A 119 16.18 11.30 -11.99
CA ASP A 119 17.49 10.69 -11.69
C ASP A 119 17.30 9.29 -11.05
N PRO A 120 18.17 8.31 -11.31
CA PRO A 120 17.99 6.93 -10.82
C PRO A 120 17.85 6.86 -9.29
N ASP A 121 18.63 7.64 -8.54
CA ASP A 121 18.52 7.71 -7.07
C ASP A 121 17.16 8.26 -6.61
N LYS A 122 16.61 9.23 -7.35
CA LYS A 122 15.29 9.81 -7.06
C LYS A 122 14.16 8.84 -7.42
N LEU A 123 14.30 8.03 -8.47
CA LEU A 123 13.38 6.95 -8.80
C LEU A 123 13.34 5.88 -7.70
N VAL A 124 14.52 5.44 -7.22
CA VAL A 124 14.61 4.50 -6.09
C VAL A 124 13.91 5.04 -4.83
N VAL A 125 14.09 6.33 -4.51
CA VAL A 125 13.38 6.98 -3.40
C VAL A 125 11.86 7.03 -3.60
N ARG A 126 11.36 7.25 -4.83
CA ARG A 126 9.92 7.18 -5.13
C ARG A 126 9.36 5.77 -4.96
N LEU A 127 10.07 4.74 -5.43
CA LEU A 127 9.64 3.35 -5.30
C LEU A 127 9.53 2.94 -3.82
N TYR A 128 10.51 3.32 -2.97
CA TYR A 128 10.40 3.15 -1.53
C TYR A 128 9.20 3.92 -0.94
N GLY A 129 8.91 5.12 -1.44
CA GLY A 129 7.75 5.91 -1.03
C GLY A 129 6.41 5.25 -1.36
N GLY A 130 6.25 4.77 -2.60
CA GLY A 130 5.05 4.04 -3.05
C GLY A 130 4.82 2.76 -2.25
N LEU A 131 5.86 1.95 -2.04
CA LEU A 131 5.76 0.70 -1.29
C LEU A 131 5.34 0.93 0.17
N VAL A 132 5.87 1.98 0.79
CA VAL A 132 5.54 2.38 2.16
C VAL A 132 4.11 2.90 2.29
N LEU A 133 3.61 3.62 1.28
CA LEU A 133 2.23 4.09 1.23
C LEU A 133 1.26 2.93 0.97
N ALA A 134 1.60 2.00 0.09
CA ALA A 134 0.82 0.78 -0.16
C ALA A 134 0.70 -0.08 1.10
N ALA A 135 1.81 -0.30 1.81
CA ALA A 135 1.81 -1.02 3.08
C ALA A 135 0.88 -0.38 4.13
N ALA A 136 1.00 0.93 4.36
CA ALA A 136 0.15 1.62 5.34
C ALA A 136 -1.32 1.77 4.89
N ALA A 137 -1.60 1.78 3.59
CA ALA A 137 -2.97 1.76 3.06
C ALA A 137 -3.66 0.41 3.28
N VAL A 138 -2.94 -0.71 3.15
CA VAL A 138 -3.45 -2.04 3.48
C VAL A 138 -3.67 -2.17 4.99
N GLU A 139 -2.71 -1.72 5.83
CA GLU A 139 -2.87 -1.69 7.29
C GLU A 139 -4.15 -0.94 7.71
N GLN A 140 -4.36 0.25 7.14
CA GLN A 140 -5.56 1.06 7.37
C GLN A 140 -6.85 0.35 6.91
N GLY A 141 -6.83 -0.29 5.74
CA GLY A 141 -8.00 -1.01 5.23
C GLY A 141 -8.39 -2.19 6.13
N LEU A 142 -7.40 -2.92 6.66
CA LEU A 142 -7.62 -4.00 7.62
C LEU A 142 -8.19 -3.46 8.94
N GLU A 143 -7.61 -2.40 9.50
CA GLU A 143 -8.12 -1.75 10.71
C GLU A 143 -9.57 -1.28 10.55
N PHE A 144 -9.94 -0.75 9.36
CA PHE A 144 -11.29 -0.29 9.08
C PHE A 144 -12.33 -1.41 8.91
N VAL A 145 -11.94 -2.57 8.38
CA VAL A 145 -12.83 -3.75 8.35
C VAL A 145 -13.00 -4.28 9.77
N VAL A 146 -11.91 -4.58 10.50
CA VAL A 146 -11.98 -5.11 11.88
C VAL A 146 -12.74 -4.19 12.83
N SER A 147 -12.61 -2.87 12.67
CA SER A 147 -13.34 -1.88 13.49
C SER A 147 -14.81 -1.69 13.10
N GLY A 148 -15.32 -2.41 12.08
CA GLY A 148 -16.68 -2.21 11.54
C GLY A 148 -16.91 -0.81 10.92
N ILE A 149 -15.83 -0.09 10.57
CA ILE A 149 -15.90 1.26 9.96
C ILE A 149 -16.26 1.15 8.47
N ILE A 150 -15.94 0.02 7.84
CA ILE A 150 -16.45 -0.37 6.52
C ILE A 150 -17.14 -1.72 6.68
N THR A 151 -18.39 -1.79 6.22
CA THR A 151 -19.14 -3.04 6.09
C THR A 151 -19.30 -3.44 4.62
N ILE A 152 -19.54 -4.73 4.39
CA ILE A 152 -19.90 -5.32 3.10
C ILE A 152 -21.08 -4.57 2.47
N GLU A 153 -22.09 -4.22 3.25
CA GLU A 153 -23.26 -3.45 2.78
C GLU A 153 -22.85 -2.09 2.19
N MET A 154 -21.83 -1.41 2.76
CA MET A 154 -21.28 -0.18 2.18
C MET A 154 -20.55 -0.43 0.85
N VAL A 155 -19.91 -1.58 0.67
CA VAL A 155 -19.24 -1.95 -0.60
C VAL A 155 -20.25 -2.28 -1.69
N GLN A 156 -21.26 -3.09 -1.37
CA GLN A 156 -22.35 -3.43 -2.27
C GLN A 156 -23.10 -2.15 -2.73
N LYS A 157 -23.35 -1.20 -1.81
CA LYS A 157 -23.89 0.13 -2.12
C LYS A 157 -22.96 0.99 -3.00
N ALA A 158 -21.64 0.84 -2.88
CA ALA A 158 -20.66 1.61 -3.65
C ALA A 158 -20.48 1.12 -5.11
N LYS A 159 -20.97 -0.09 -5.45
CA LYS A 159 -21.03 -0.63 -6.83
C LYS A 159 -19.71 -0.52 -7.60
N GLY A 160 -18.64 -1.12 -7.05
CA GLY A 160 -17.31 -1.12 -7.66
C GLY A 160 -16.52 0.20 -7.51
N LYS A 161 -17.08 1.21 -6.82
CA LYS A 161 -16.33 2.38 -6.34
C LYS A 161 -15.87 2.15 -4.91
N VAL A 162 -14.87 2.91 -4.47
CA VAL A 162 -14.43 2.90 -3.07
C VAL A 162 -15.56 3.41 -2.17
N PRO A 163 -15.92 2.72 -1.06
CA PRO A 163 -16.93 3.21 -0.13
C PRO A 163 -16.55 4.57 0.46
N MET A 164 -17.53 5.48 0.56
CA MET A 164 -17.32 6.74 1.27
C MET A 164 -17.28 6.47 2.77
N LEU A 165 -16.10 6.62 3.39
CA LEU A 165 -15.88 6.37 4.81
C LEU A 165 -16.83 7.18 5.71
N PRO A 166 -17.31 6.63 6.83
CA PRO A 166 -18.17 7.35 7.75
C PRO A 166 -17.45 8.57 8.34
N LYS A 167 -18.13 9.72 8.38
CA LYS A 167 -17.61 10.91 9.05
C LYS A 167 -17.88 10.79 10.55
N GLN A 168 -16.84 10.64 11.36
CA GLN A 168 -17.00 10.50 12.80
C GLN A 168 -17.21 11.87 13.47
N ILE A 169 -17.98 11.90 14.56
CA ILE A 169 -18.13 13.09 15.41
C ILE A 169 -16.97 13.09 16.41
N ASN A 170 -16.15 14.13 16.38
CA ASN A 170 -15.10 14.30 17.38
C ASN A 170 -15.74 14.68 18.72
N HIS A 171 -15.80 13.72 19.66
CA HIS A 171 -16.48 13.87 20.96
C HIS A 171 -15.97 15.04 21.82
N VAL A 172 -14.75 15.53 21.61
CA VAL A 172 -14.16 16.66 22.36
C VAL A 172 -14.60 18.02 21.81
N THR A 173 -14.92 18.11 20.52
CA THR A 173 -15.22 19.37 19.83
C THR A 173 -16.65 19.46 19.27
N GLY A 174 -17.41 18.36 19.29
CA GLY A 174 -18.74 18.24 18.69
C GLY A 174 -18.76 18.30 17.16
N LYS A 175 -17.60 18.41 16.49
CA LYS A 175 -17.51 18.59 15.04
C LYS A 175 -17.41 17.25 14.32
N VAL A 176 -18.21 17.10 13.26
CA VAL A 176 -18.06 16.06 12.25
C VAL A 176 -16.70 16.23 11.57
N SER A 177 -15.86 15.21 11.59
CA SER A 177 -14.46 15.28 11.12
C SER A 177 -14.03 13.99 10.43
N ASN A 178 -13.30 14.13 9.33
CA ASN A 178 -12.63 13.03 8.63
C ASN A 178 -11.22 12.75 9.20
N GLN A 179 -10.78 13.42 10.26
CA GLN A 179 -9.39 13.28 10.76
C GLN A 179 -9.07 11.90 11.34
N LEU A 180 -10.06 11.22 11.93
CA LEU A 180 -9.90 9.89 12.52
C LEU A 180 -9.81 8.81 11.44
N THR A 181 -10.60 8.91 10.37
CA THR A 181 -10.60 7.99 9.23
C THR A 181 -9.67 8.42 8.07
N GLY A 182 -9.02 9.58 8.15
CA GLY A 182 -8.20 10.14 7.08
C GLY A 182 -6.76 9.63 7.06
N PHE A 183 -6.27 9.23 5.89
CA PHE A 183 -4.90 8.75 5.69
C PHE A 183 -3.88 9.91 5.69
N ASN A 184 -3.56 10.41 6.88
CA ASN A 184 -2.80 11.64 7.07
C ASN A 184 -1.57 11.47 7.98
N LYS A 185 -0.71 12.50 8.02
CA LYS A 185 0.58 12.46 8.76
C LYS A 185 0.43 12.33 10.28
N VAL A 186 -0.72 12.69 10.87
CA VAL A 186 -0.96 12.62 12.33
C VAL A 186 -1.28 11.18 12.74
N THR A 187 -2.14 10.48 12.00
CA THR A 187 -2.48 9.07 12.20
C THR A 187 -1.39 8.15 11.65
N TRP A 188 -1.23 8.10 10.34
CA TRP A 188 -0.40 7.10 9.64
C TRP A 188 1.08 7.48 9.50
N GLY A 189 1.43 8.74 9.80
CA GLY A 189 2.80 9.25 9.64
C GLY A 189 3.85 8.62 10.56
N THR A 190 3.46 7.80 11.56
CA THR A 190 4.39 6.96 12.34
C THR A 190 4.59 5.59 11.70
N HIS A 191 3.52 4.95 11.22
CA HIS A 191 3.55 3.67 10.53
C HIS A 191 4.39 3.77 9.24
N CYS A 192 4.14 4.80 8.42
CA CYS A 192 4.95 5.08 7.23
C CYS A 192 6.44 5.31 7.55
N LYS A 193 6.81 5.90 8.69
CA LYS A 193 8.22 6.03 9.10
C LYS A 193 8.84 4.68 9.47
N SER A 194 8.09 3.81 10.14
CA SER A 194 8.53 2.47 10.49
C SER A 194 8.74 1.61 9.24
N TYR A 195 7.80 1.62 8.31
CA TYR A 195 7.95 0.92 7.03
C TYR A 195 9.08 1.50 6.17
N MET A 196 9.27 2.82 6.14
CA MET A 196 10.40 3.45 5.45
C MET A 196 11.76 3.03 6.04
N LYS A 197 11.84 2.77 7.36
CA LYS A 197 13.04 2.18 7.98
C LYS A 197 13.23 0.71 7.59
N SER A 198 12.16 -0.07 7.50
CA SER A 198 12.24 -1.49 7.12
C SER A 198 12.55 -1.68 5.63
N ALA A 199 11.90 -0.94 4.74
CA ALA A 199 12.13 -1.02 3.29
C ALA A 199 13.57 -0.63 2.93
N LYS A 200 14.12 0.42 3.57
CA LYS A 200 15.53 0.82 3.41
C LYS A 200 16.57 -0.16 3.99
N LYS A 201 16.15 -1.21 4.71
CA LYS A 201 17.03 -2.33 5.12
C LYS A 201 17.05 -3.48 4.11
N LEU A 202 16.18 -3.49 3.10
CA LEU A 202 16.23 -4.48 2.03
C LEU A 202 17.51 -4.29 1.21
N SER A 203 18.14 -5.40 0.81
CA SER A 203 19.17 -5.35 -0.22
C SER A 203 18.54 -5.00 -1.58
N SER A 204 19.32 -4.39 -2.48
CA SER A 204 18.85 -4.02 -3.83
C SER A 204 18.18 -5.21 -4.55
N THR A 205 18.78 -6.41 -4.48
CA THR A 205 18.22 -7.65 -5.04
C THR A 205 16.83 -8.00 -4.48
N ARG A 206 16.60 -7.80 -3.17
CA ARG A 206 15.30 -8.06 -2.52
C ARG A 206 14.27 -7.01 -2.89
N PHE A 207 14.66 -5.74 -2.87
CA PHE A 207 13.78 -4.64 -3.26
C PHE A 207 13.36 -4.73 -4.73
N ASN A 208 14.29 -5.05 -5.64
CA ASN A 208 14.00 -5.27 -7.04
C ASN A 208 13.05 -6.48 -7.25
N LYS A 209 13.12 -7.50 -6.39
CA LYS A 209 12.13 -8.61 -6.42
C LYS A 209 10.73 -8.15 -5.98
N VAL A 210 10.60 -7.26 -4.99
CA VAL A 210 9.30 -6.67 -4.63
C VAL A 210 8.73 -5.87 -5.82
N VAL A 211 9.55 -5.06 -6.47
CA VAL A 211 9.14 -4.30 -7.67
C VAL A 211 8.75 -5.23 -8.82
N HIS A 212 9.51 -6.29 -9.09
CA HIS A 212 9.21 -7.25 -10.15
C HIS A 212 7.89 -7.99 -9.91
N LEU A 213 7.64 -8.49 -8.69
CA LEU A 213 6.38 -9.16 -8.34
C LEU A 213 5.17 -8.23 -8.43
N ALA A 214 5.34 -6.93 -8.13
CA ALA A 214 4.28 -5.94 -8.36
C ALA A 214 4.10 -5.60 -9.85
N MET A 215 5.13 -5.69 -10.67
CA MET A 215 5.00 -5.55 -12.13
C MET A 215 4.30 -6.75 -12.78
N GLU A 216 4.55 -7.97 -12.31
CA GLU A 216 3.82 -9.18 -12.74
C GLU A 216 2.30 -9.02 -12.52
N PHE A 217 1.87 -8.45 -11.38
CA PHE A 217 0.46 -8.16 -11.13
C PHE A 217 -0.17 -7.18 -12.14
N MET A 218 0.58 -6.23 -12.71
CA MET A 218 0.04 -5.34 -13.76
C MET A 218 0.13 -5.93 -15.16
N GLU A 219 1.05 -6.84 -15.45
CA GLU A 219 1.04 -7.62 -16.69
C GLU A 219 -0.17 -8.57 -16.74
N VAL A 220 -0.47 -9.27 -15.62
CA VAL A 220 -1.69 -10.08 -15.49
C VAL A 220 -2.96 -9.23 -15.66
N ASN A 221 -3.04 -8.06 -15.03
CA ASN A 221 -4.17 -7.14 -15.21
C ASN A 221 -4.27 -6.54 -16.63
N HIS A 222 -3.22 -6.63 -17.46
CA HIS A 222 -3.30 -6.26 -18.88
C HIS A 222 -3.77 -7.41 -19.77
N CYS A 223 -3.38 -8.65 -19.47
CA CYS A 223 -3.87 -9.84 -20.20
C CYS A 223 -5.35 -10.14 -19.90
N LEU A 224 -5.81 -9.91 -18.67
CA LEU A 224 -7.21 -10.10 -18.26
C LEU A 224 -8.19 -9.02 -18.78
N VAL A 225 -7.79 -8.21 -19.77
CA VAL A 225 -8.67 -7.30 -20.49
C VAL A 225 -9.21 -7.95 -21.78
N ASP A 226 -8.56 -9.00 -22.29
CA ASP A 226 -8.85 -9.55 -23.63
C ASP A 226 -9.63 -10.90 -23.64
N GLU A 227 -9.54 -11.79 -22.64
CA GLU A 227 -10.32 -13.06 -22.58
C GLU A 227 -10.86 -13.42 -21.17
N ASP A 228 -11.85 -14.34 -21.15
CA ASP A 228 -12.79 -14.66 -20.06
C ASP A 228 -12.24 -15.43 -18.82
N ASP A 229 -13.13 -15.62 -17.82
CA ASP A 229 -13.01 -16.38 -16.56
C ASP A 229 -12.00 -17.55 -16.52
N ASP A 230 -11.15 -17.58 -15.48
CA ASP A 230 -11.04 -18.77 -14.61
C ASP A 230 -10.40 -18.48 -13.22
N VAL A 231 -10.62 -19.38 -12.24
CA VAL A 231 -10.28 -19.19 -10.81
C VAL A 231 -9.12 -20.06 -10.32
N ILE A 232 -8.22 -19.51 -9.50
CA ILE A 232 -7.14 -20.28 -8.84
C ILE A 232 -7.10 -20.03 -7.32
N GLU A 233 -7.32 -21.09 -6.52
CA GLU A 233 -7.12 -21.09 -5.06
C GLU A 233 -5.63 -21.26 -4.67
N ILE A 234 -5.20 -20.65 -3.56
CA ILE A 234 -3.94 -20.98 -2.85
C ILE A 234 -4.19 -21.04 -1.33
N LYS A 235 -3.59 -22.02 -0.65
CA LYS A 235 -3.80 -22.34 0.79
C LYS A 235 -2.61 -21.91 1.69
N VAL A 236 -2.84 -21.79 3.00
CA VAL A 236 -2.11 -20.92 3.97
C VAL A 236 -1.72 -21.69 5.28
N ASN A 237 -0.57 -21.40 5.96
CA ASN A 237 -0.15 -21.68 7.37
C ASN A 237 1.39 -21.30 7.69
N GLU A 238 1.73 -20.30 8.56
CA GLU A 238 2.76 -20.16 9.68
C GLU A 238 3.33 -18.69 10.02
N ASP A 239 3.18 -18.12 11.25
CA ASP A 239 3.44 -16.67 11.67
C ASP A 239 4.28 -16.27 12.95
N ILE A 240 3.71 -15.85 14.13
CA ILE A 240 4.22 -15.02 15.27
C ILE A 240 4.92 -13.67 14.86
N HIS A 241 4.66 -12.52 15.49
CA HIS A 241 5.42 -11.26 15.36
C HIS A 241 6.32 -10.97 16.59
N THR A 242 7.57 -10.50 16.40
CA THR A 242 8.39 -9.73 17.39
C THR A 242 9.80 -9.29 16.93
N ASN A 243 10.37 -9.80 15.82
CA ASN A 243 11.68 -9.35 15.32
C ASN A 243 11.74 -9.25 13.78
N ILE A 244 11.69 -8.04 13.22
CA ILE A 244 11.91 -7.82 11.78
C ILE A 244 13.42 -7.79 11.50
N ILE A 245 14.01 -8.99 11.50
CA ILE A 245 15.41 -9.25 11.16
C ILE A 245 15.42 -10.38 10.11
N ASP A 246 15.84 -10.06 8.90
CA ASP A 246 15.98 -11.04 7.82
C ASP A 246 17.34 -11.77 7.96
N ILE A 247 17.35 -12.81 8.81
CA ILE A 247 18.55 -13.60 9.13
C ILE A 247 18.89 -14.52 7.94
N SER A 248 19.67 -13.98 7.01
CA SER A 248 19.97 -14.61 5.71
C SER A 248 21.43 -14.40 5.30
N SER A 249 22.37 -14.62 6.23
CA SER A 249 23.81 -14.52 5.93
C SER A 249 24.70 -15.30 6.91
N SER A 250 24.79 -16.63 6.75
CA SER A 250 26.04 -17.39 6.99
C SER A 250 25.91 -18.85 6.55
N SER A 251 26.41 -19.17 5.36
CA SER A 251 26.92 -20.51 5.01
C SER A 251 27.78 -20.38 3.74
N LYS A 252 29.02 -19.95 3.91
CA LYS A 252 30.09 -20.22 2.94
C LYS A 252 31.05 -21.21 3.57
N ASP A 253 31.11 -22.38 2.97
CA ASP A 253 32.25 -23.29 2.82
C ASP A 253 33.44 -23.09 3.78
N GLU A 254 33.52 -23.95 4.80
CA GLU A 254 34.80 -24.53 5.23
C GLU A 254 34.64 -26.05 5.24
N ALA A 255 35.31 -26.72 4.29
CA ALA A 255 35.23 -28.16 4.08
C ALA A 255 36.62 -28.75 3.75
N GLU A 256 37.61 -28.42 4.58
CA GLU A 256 38.94 -29.05 4.54
C GLU A 256 39.12 -30.03 5.71
N CYS A 257 39.14 -31.33 5.42
CA CYS A 257 39.72 -32.33 6.32
C CYS A 257 40.04 -33.65 5.58
N LYS A 258 41.07 -33.65 4.72
CA LYS A 258 41.84 -34.85 4.36
C LYS A 258 43.17 -34.52 3.69
#